data_AF-A0A8R2D5P1-F1
#
_entry.id   AF-A0A8R2D5P1-F1
#
_cell.length_a   1.000
_cell.length_b   1.000
_cell.length_c   1.000
_cell.angle_alpha   90.00
_cell.angle_beta   90.00
_cell.angle_gamma   90.00
#
_symmetry.space_group_name_H-M   'P 1'
#
loop_
_entity.id
_entity.type
_entity.pdbx_description
1 polymer ?
#
loop_
_entity_poly.entity_id
_entity_poly.type
_entity_poly.pdbx_seq_one_letter_code
_entity_poly.pdbx_strand_id
1 'polypeptide(L)'
;MSLASSISIVEDAKIKLTQINGAQGTAVKTKIETVLGKNEGYKLMVKISNILSGDQENFEGLPEDLKLNDLVYFKYAPITSVDVESSFSIYKNILTNNRRAFKFDNIRKCLIVQSNFTGEEEENEIEHQSNSVI
;
A
#
# COMPACT_ATOMS: atom_id res chain seq x y z
N MET A 1 -2.25 -1.94 -7.62
CA MET A 1 -2.88 -3.28 -7.49
C MET A 1 -4.26 -3.06 -6.87
N SER A 2 -5.31 -3.79 -7.28
CA SER A 2 -6.61 -3.68 -6.61
C SER A 2 -6.62 -4.48 -5.31
N LEU A 3 -7.50 -4.11 -4.39
CA LEU A 3 -7.68 -4.83 -3.12
C LEU A 3 -7.98 -6.32 -3.36
N ALA A 4 -8.88 -6.61 -4.29
CA ALA A 4 -9.23 -7.98 -4.67
C ALA A 4 -8.01 -8.78 -5.17
N SER A 5 -7.19 -8.19 -6.04
CA SER A 5 -5.96 -8.85 -6.52
C SER A 5 -4.97 -9.10 -5.38
N SER A 6 -4.80 -8.14 -4.46
CA SER A 6 -3.91 -8.31 -3.32
C SER A 6 -4.40 -9.42 -2.37
N ILE A 7 -5.71 -9.51 -2.11
CA ILE A 7 -6.30 -10.58 -1.29
C ILE A 7 -6.07 -11.95 -1.95
N SER A 8 -6.28 -12.05 -3.27
CA SER A 8 -6.05 -13.30 -4.01
C SER A 8 -4.61 -13.80 -3.86
N ILE A 9 -3.62 -12.90 -3.90
CA ILE A 9 -2.21 -13.28 -3.70
C ILE A 9 -1.98 -13.85 -2.29
N VAL A 10 -2.61 -13.25 -1.27
CA VAL A 10 -2.51 -13.74 0.12
C VAL A 10 -3.17 -15.11 0.27
N GLU A 11 -4.35 -15.33 -0.32
CA GLU A 11 -5.03 -16.62 -0.29
C GLU A 11 -4.25 -17.70 -1.05
N ASP A 12 -3.69 -17.38 -2.21
CA ASP A 12 -2.82 -18.29 -2.96
C ASP A 12 -1.58 -18.69 -2.15
N ALA A 13 -0.95 -17.71 -1.48
CA ALA A 13 0.20 -17.95 -0.62
C ALA A 13 -0.18 -18.84 0.56
N LYS A 14 -1.30 -18.56 1.22
CA LYS A 14 -1.84 -19.36 2.32
C LYS A 14 -2.09 -20.81 1.86
N ILE A 15 -2.76 -21.03 0.73
CA ILE A 15 -2.99 -22.37 0.17
C ILE A 15 -1.67 -23.12 0.03
N LYS A 16 -0.69 -22.53 -0.65
CA LYS A 16 0.64 -23.16 -0.87
C LYS A 16 1.36 -23.47 0.45
N LEU A 17 1.31 -22.55 1.42
CA LEU A 17 1.95 -22.72 2.73
C LEU A 17 1.28 -23.82 3.57
N THR A 18 -0.04 -23.97 3.47
CA THR A 18 -0.79 -25.02 4.19
C THR A 18 -0.64 -26.42 3.61
N GLN A 19 -0.15 -26.56 2.38
CA GLN A 19 0.12 -27.86 1.73
C GLN A 19 1.48 -28.47 2.13
N ILE A 20 2.32 -27.73 2.85
CA ILE A 20 3.63 -28.20 3.29
C ILE A 20 3.44 -29.27 4.37
N ASN A 21 4.06 -30.44 4.17
CA ASN A 21 3.97 -31.58 5.08
C ASN A 21 5.10 -31.59 6.12
N GLY A 22 4.92 -32.41 7.17
CA GLY A 22 5.90 -32.62 8.24
C GLY A 22 5.81 -31.58 9.36
N ALA A 23 6.63 -31.75 10.40
CA ALA A 23 6.57 -30.93 11.62
C ALA A 23 6.72 -29.42 11.35
N GLN A 24 7.61 -29.06 10.42
CA GLN A 24 7.79 -27.66 10.00
C GLN A 24 6.58 -27.14 9.22
N GLY A 25 5.98 -27.96 8.36
CA GLY A 25 4.75 -27.62 7.65
C GLY A 25 3.58 -27.36 8.60
N THR A 26 3.44 -28.16 9.65
CA THR A 26 2.45 -27.93 10.72
C THR A 26 2.69 -26.59 11.41
N ALA A 27 3.94 -26.27 11.77
CA ALA A 27 4.27 -24.99 12.40
C ALA A 27 3.94 -23.79 11.50
N VAL A 28 4.25 -23.87 10.20
CA VAL A 28 3.94 -22.85 9.19
C VAL A 28 2.42 -22.69 9.04
N LYS A 29 1.67 -23.79 8.89
CA LYS A 29 0.21 -23.79 8.80
C LYS A 29 -0.43 -23.12 10.02
N THR A 30 -0.05 -23.54 11.22
CA THR A 30 -0.57 -22.94 12.46
C THR A 30 -0.25 -21.45 12.52
N LYS A 31 0.95 -21.04 12.12
CA LYS A 31 1.34 -19.63 12.13
C LYS A 31 0.50 -18.80 11.16
N ILE A 32 0.31 -19.23 9.91
CA ILE A 32 -0.43 -18.46 8.90
C ILE A 32 -1.92 -18.34 9.29
N GLU A 33 -2.53 -19.45 9.75
CA GLU A 33 -3.92 -19.45 10.22
C GLU A 33 -4.09 -18.55 11.44
N THR A 34 -3.15 -18.59 12.39
CA THR A 34 -3.20 -17.74 13.59
C THR A 34 -3.02 -16.26 13.26
N VAL A 35 -2.09 -15.92 12.38
CA VAL A 35 -1.81 -14.52 12.01
C VAL A 35 -2.99 -13.91 11.27
N LEU A 36 -3.49 -14.58 10.22
CA LEU A 36 -4.65 -14.08 9.46
C LEU A 36 -5.92 -14.12 10.31
N GLY A 37 -6.10 -15.17 11.12
CA GLY A 37 -7.26 -15.33 11.99
C GLY A 37 -7.34 -14.32 13.13
N LYS A 38 -6.22 -13.72 13.56
CA LYS A 38 -6.20 -12.65 14.57
C LYS A 38 -6.17 -11.24 13.97
N ASN A 39 -5.98 -11.11 12.66
CA ASN A 39 -5.89 -9.82 12.00
C ASN A 39 -7.29 -9.34 11.59
N GLU A 40 -7.98 -8.65 12.50
CA GLU A 40 -9.32 -8.08 12.26
C GLU A 40 -9.32 -7.07 11.11
N GLY A 41 -8.24 -6.31 10.92
CA GLY A 41 -8.11 -5.38 9.81
C GLY A 41 -8.11 -6.09 8.46
N TYR A 42 -7.37 -7.20 8.34
CA TYR A 42 -7.38 -8.03 7.13
C TYR A 42 -8.76 -8.62 6.87
N LYS A 43 -9.46 -9.12 7.90
CA LYS A 43 -10.84 -9.64 7.76
C LYS A 43 -11.80 -8.56 7.27
N LEU A 44 -11.70 -7.35 7.81
CA LEU A 44 -12.50 -6.21 7.37
C LEU A 44 -12.23 -5.88 5.89
N MET A 45 -10.96 -5.88 5.48
CA MET A 45 -10.57 -5.64 4.08
C MET A 45 -11.12 -6.73 3.14
N VAL A 46 -11.06 -8.00 3.52
CA VAL A 46 -11.66 -9.11 2.76
C VAL A 46 -13.17 -8.90 2.60
N LYS A 47 -13.86 -8.53 3.69
CA LYS A 47 -15.30 -8.27 3.64
C LYS A 47 -15.64 -7.10 2.72
N ILE A 48 -14.93 -5.98 2.83
CA ILE A 48 -15.12 -4.82 1.95
C ILE A 48 -14.89 -5.21 0.50
N SER A 49 -13.85 -5.99 0.20
CA SER A 49 -13.58 -6.49 -1.14
C SER A 49 -14.74 -7.33 -1.69
N ASN A 50 -15.29 -8.25 -0.89
CA ASN A 50 -16.41 -9.09 -1.32
C ASN A 50 -17.68 -8.28 -1.60
N ILE A 51 -17.95 -7.24 -0.79
CA ILE A 51 -19.06 -6.31 -1.02
C ILE A 51 -18.86 -5.55 -2.34
N LEU A 52 -17.65 -5.04 -2.60
CA LEU A 52 -17.33 -4.31 -3.83
C LEU A 52 -17.39 -5.18 -5.09
N SER A 53 -17.09 -6.48 -4.96
CA SER A 53 -17.24 -7.45 -6.04
C SER A 53 -18.69 -7.87 -6.30
N GLY A 54 -19.60 -7.63 -5.34
CA GLY A 54 -20.97 -8.14 -5.37
C GLY A 54 -21.13 -9.58 -4.88
N ASP A 55 -20.08 -10.17 -4.28
CA ASP A 55 -20.11 -11.54 -3.75
C ASP A 55 -20.82 -11.64 -2.38
N GLN A 56 -21.00 -10.50 -1.70
CA GLN A 56 -21.65 -10.39 -0.39
C GLN A 56 -22.55 -9.15 -0.36
N GLU A 57 -23.81 -9.32 0.04
CA GLU A 57 -24.74 -8.21 0.28
C GLU A 57 -24.86 -7.85 1.77
N ASN A 58 -24.14 -8.56 2.67
CA ASN A 58 -24.21 -8.32 4.11
C ASN A 58 -23.22 -7.24 4.57
N PHE A 59 -23.77 -6.14 5.10
CA PHE A 59 -23.02 -5.02 5.66
C PHE A 59 -22.75 -5.14 7.17
N GLU A 60 -23.31 -6.13 7.89
CA GLU A 60 -23.14 -6.31 9.35
C GLU A 60 -21.69 -6.51 9.79
N GLY A 61 -21.20 -5.68 10.72
CA GLY A 61 -19.81 -5.72 11.19
C GLY A 61 -18.85 -4.85 10.37
N LEU A 62 -19.39 -4.00 9.48
CA LEU A 62 -18.66 -2.79 9.08
C LEU A 62 -18.69 -1.78 10.25
N PRO A 63 -17.66 -0.94 10.40
CA PRO A 63 -17.69 0.19 11.33
C PRO A 63 -18.90 1.10 11.08
N GLU A 64 -19.54 1.61 12.14
CA GLU A 64 -20.75 2.46 12.03
C GLU A 64 -20.50 3.76 11.26
N ASP A 65 -19.26 4.25 11.29
CA ASP A 65 -18.81 5.44 10.58
C ASP A 65 -18.52 5.20 9.10
N LEU A 66 -18.45 3.93 8.66
CA LEU A 66 -18.15 3.56 7.28
C LEU A 66 -19.44 3.46 6.46
N LYS A 67 -19.72 4.47 5.62
CA LYS A 67 -20.90 4.46 4.75
C LYS A 67 -20.64 3.63 3.48
N LEU A 68 -21.72 3.20 2.84
CA LEU A 68 -21.66 2.46 1.58
C LEU A 68 -20.85 3.20 0.49
N ASN A 69 -21.06 4.51 0.38
CA ASN A 69 -20.33 5.35 -0.58
C ASN A 69 -18.83 5.42 -0.28
N ASP A 70 -18.41 5.19 0.98
CA ASP A 70 -17.00 5.23 1.35
C ASP A 70 -16.26 3.95 0.93
N LEU A 71 -16.98 2.83 0.75
CA LEU A 71 -16.39 1.55 0.36
C LEU A 71 -15.68 1.65 -0.99
N VAL A 72 -16.14 2.49 -1.92
CA VAL A 72 -15.52 2.65 -3.24
C VAL A 72 -14.06 3.09 -3.15
N TYR A 73 -13.70 3.83 -2.10
CA TYR A 73 -12.33 4.31 -1.88
C TYR A 73 -11.38 3.18 -1.47
N PHE A 74 -11.89 2.04 -1.02
CA PHE A 74 -11.10 0.87 -0.65
C PHE A 74 -10.73 -0.02 -1.84
N LYS A 75 -11.24 0.25 -3.05
CA LYS A 75 -10.94 -0.54 -4.27
C LYS A 75 -9.44 -0.76 -4.51
N TYR A 76 -8.62 0.21 -4.11
CA TYR A 76 -7.16 0.19 -4.24
C TYR A 76 -6.45 0.34 -2.89
N ALA A 77 -7.11 0.01 -1.78
CA ALA A 77 -6.49 0.09 -0.47
C ALA A 77 -5.31 -0.89 -0.37
N PRO A 78 -4.13 -0.43 0.06
CA PRO A 78 -2.99 -1.31 0.27
C PRO A 78 -3.21 -2.17 1.52
N ILE A 79 -2.95 -3.48 1.42
CA ILE A 79 -3.03 -4.43 2.54
C ILE A 79 -1.65 -4.91 3.02
N THR A 80 -0.59 -4.42 2.39
CA THR A 80 0.80 -4.72 2.77
C THR A 80 1.47 -3.44 3.27
N SER A 81 2.38 -3.56 4.23
CA SER A 81 3.14 -2.40 4.71
C SER A 81 4.15 -1.90 3.68
N VAL A 82 4.55 -2.75 2.72
CA VAL A 82 5.54 -2.41 1.68
C VAL A 82 5.09 -1.22 0.85
N ASP A 83 3.82 -1.16 0.46
CA ASP A 83 3.27 -0.03 -0.30
C ASP A 83 3.34 1.28 0.50
N VAL A 84 3.10 1.20 1.81
CA VAL A 84 3.18 2.33 2.74
C VAL A 84 4.63 2.76 2.90
N GLU A 85 5.54 1.83 3.24
CA GLU A 85 6.96 2.08 3.43
C GLU A 85 7.62 2.68 2.18
N SER A 86 7.30 2.13 1.00
CA SER A 86 7.78 2.66 -0.28
C SER A 86 7.31 4.10 -0.51
N SER A 87 6.04 4.39 -0.22
CA SER A 87 5.49 5.75 -0.30
C SER A 87 6.21 6.72 0.65
N PHE A 88 6.46 6.30 1.90
CA PHE A 88 7.25 7.09 2.85
C PHE A 88 8.70 7.33 2.39
N SER A 89 9.30 6.35 1.70
CA SER A 89 10.62 6.49 1.10
C SER A 89 10.63 7.52 -0.05
N ILE A 90 9.63 7.48 -0.93
CA ILE A 90 9.46 8.48 -2.01
C ILE A 90 9.29 9.87 -1.41
N TYR A 91 8.46 9.99 -0.37
CA TYR A 91 8.22 11.26 0.30
C TYR A 91 9.32 11.65 1.30
N LYS A 92 10.42 10.91 1.39
CA LYS A 92 11.51 11.18 2.35
C LYS A 92 12.00 12.62 2.25
N ASN A 93 12.12 13.18 1.05
CA ASN A 93 12.57 14.58 0.86
C ASN A 93 11.54 15.62 1.33
N ILE A 94 10.26 15.26 1.38
CA ILE A 94 9.17 16.12 1.90
C ILE A 94 9.02 15.93 3.41
N LEU A 95 9.21 14.71 3.91
CA LEU A 95 8.95 14.31 5.31
C LEU A 95 10.18 14.43 6.23
N THR A 96 11.39 14.53 5.68
CA THR A 96 12.61 14.74 6.47
C THR A 96 12.72 16.17 7.00
N ASN A 97 13.41 16.32 8.12
CA ASN A 97 13.60 17.61 8.77
C ASN A 97 14.49 18.54 7.94
N ASN A 98 13.91 19.27 6.98
CA ASN A 98 14.47 20.52 6.51
C ASN A 98 13.40 21.52 6.05
N ARG A 99 13.23 22.54 6.89
CA ARG A 99 12.08 23.45 7.03
C ARG A 99 12.02 24.54 5.96
N ARG A 100 11.58 24.24 4.73
CA ARG A 100 10.69 25.21 4.09
C ARG A 100 9.31 24.94 4.64
N ALA A 101 8.76 25.88 5.40
CA ALA A 101 7.37 25.81 5.82
C ALA A 101 6.52 25.76 4.55
N PHE A 102 6.13 24.55 4.15
CA PHE A 102 5.25 24.38 3.01
C PHE A 102 3.87 24.86 3.43
N LYS A 103 3.32 25.81 2.68
CA LYS A 103 1.87 26.03 2.68
C LYS A 103 1.21 24.73 2.21
N PHE A 104 -0.01 24.48 2.67
CA PHE A 104 -0.76 23.27 2.31
C PHE A 104 -0.81 23.04 0.79
N ASP A 105 -0.99 24.11 0.00
CA ASP A 105 -0.96 24.05 -1.47
C ASP A 105 0.38 23.56 -2.03
N ASN A 106 1.49 23.92 -1.39
CA ASN A 106 2.81 23.48 -1.83
C ASN A 106 3.05 22.01 -1.48
N ILE A 107 2.55 21.53 -0.33
CA ILE A 107 2.58 20.10 0.02
C ILE A 107 1.82 19.29 -1.04
N ARG A 108 0.61 19.74 -1.42
CA ARG A 108 -0.19 19.07 -2.46
C ARG A 108 0.58 19.00 -3.79
N LYS A 109 1.20 20.08 -4.22
CA LYS A 109 2.01 20.11 -5.46
C LYS A 109 3.19 19.15 -5.39
N CYS A 110 3.94 19.18 -4.28
CA CYS A 110 5.07 18.28 -4.09
C CYS A 110 4.64 16.81 -4.06
N LEU A 111 3.52 16.48 -3.42
CA LEU A 111 2.96 15.13 -3.45
C LEU A 111 2.64 14.70 -4.89
N ILE A 112 1.94 15.53 -5.67
CA ILE A 112 1.61 15.22 -7.07
C ILE A 112 2.88 14.98 -7.90
N VAL A 113 3.90 15.83 -7.76
CA VAL A 113 5.17 15.66 -8.49
C VAL A 113 5.86 14.36 -8.10
N GLN A 114 6.03 14.10 -6.80
CA GLN A 114 6.72 12.89 -6.32
C GLN A 114 5.95 11.60 -6.64
N SER A 115 4.61 11.62 -6.63
CA SER A 115 3.80 10.45 -6.97
C SER A 115 3.81 10.09 -8.46
N ASN A 116 4.13 11.05 -9.34
CA ASN A 116 4.26 10.82 -10.79
C ASN A 116 5.72 10.71 -11.26
N PHE A 117 6.67 10.85 -10.34
CA PHE A 117 8.09 10.79 -10.65
C PHE A 117 8.48 9.33 -10.98
N THR A 118 8.92 9.08 -12.22
CA THR A 118 9.32 7.76 -12.71
C THR A 118 10.80 7.44 -12.51
N GLY A 119 11.57 8.33 -11.86
CA GLY A 119 13.01 8.13 -11.66
C GLY A 119 13.88 8.47 -12.87
N GLU A 120 13.29 8.97 -13.96
CA GLU A 120 14.01 9.37 -15.17
C GLU A 120 14.26 10.88 -15.16
N GLU A 121 15.28 11.33 -14.44
CA GLU A 121 15.94 12.60 -14.71
C GLU A 121 17.45 12.36 -14.83
N GLU A 122 17.97 12.71 -16.00
CA GLU A 122 19.34 12.54 -16.46
C GLU A 122 20.34 13.23 -15.51
N GLU A 123 21.40 12.50 -15.13
CA GLU A 123 22.65 13.10 -14.63
C GLU A 123 23.30 13.90 -15.76
N ASN A 124 22.85 15.11 -16.06
CA ASN A 124 23.61 16.04 -16.90
C ASN A 124 23.19 17.49 -16.63
N GLU A 125 23.81 18.15 -15.66
CA GLU A 125 24.07 19.60 -15.71
C GLU A 125 24.99 20.04 -14.55
N ILE A 126 26.24 19.52 -14.52
CA ILE A 126 27.34 20.17 -13.80
C ILE A 126 28.64 20.07 -14.62
N GLU A 127 28.63 20.53 -15.86
CA GLU A 127 29.89 20.86 -16.57
C GLU A 127 29.56 21.75 -17.78
N HIS A 128 29.48 23.07 -17.61
CA HIS A 128 29.84 24.08 -18.64
C HIS A 128 29.54 25.54 -18.20
N GLN A 129 29.80 25.90 -16.94
CA GLN A 129 30.01 27.32 -16.54
C GLN A 129 31.48 27.70 -16.37
N SER A 130 32.41 26.87 -16.84
CA SER A 130 33.86 27.08 -16.70
C SER A 130 34.61 27.10 -18.03
N ASN A 131 34.11 27.82 -19.05
CA ASN A 131 34.98 28.32 -20.12
C ASN A 131 34.35 29.52 -20.86
N SER A 132 34.41 30.68 -20.22
CA SER A 132 34.46 31.96 -20.92
C SER A 132 35.55 32.82 -20.25
N VAL A 133 36.80 32.47 -20.53
CA VAL A 133 37.94 33.39 -20.50
C VAL A 133 38.86 32.99 -21.64
N ILE A 134 38.72 33.68 -22.78
CA ILE A 134 39.73 34.51 -23.45
C ILE A 134 38.98 35.30 -24.53
#